data_AF-A0A8C9J7B5-F1
#
_entry.id   AF-A0A8C9J7B5-F1
#
_cell.length_a   1.000
_cell.length_b   1.000
_cell.length_c   1.000
_cell.angle_alpha   90.00
_cell.angle_beta   90.00
_cell.angle_gamma   90.00
#
_symmetry.space_group_name_H-M   'P 1'
#
loop_
_entity.id
_entity.type
_entity.pdbx_description
1 polymer ?
#
loop_
_entity_poly.entity_id
_entity_poly.type
_entity_poly.pdbx_seq_one_letter_code
_entity_poly.pdbx_strand_id
1 'polypeptide(L)'
;MFHVSFRYIFGIPPLILVLLPVASSDCDIEGKDGREYQHILMISINYLDTMIKNRTNCPNNEPNVFKKHACDDNKEAVFLYRAAHKLKHFVKVNNSEEFNLHLSRVSQGMLQLLNCTPKEDSKSLKEQRKQKSLCFLGILLQKIKTCWNKILRGSKEH
;
A
#
# COMPACT_ATOMS: atom_id res chain seq x y z
N MET A 1 20.35 -37.91 -29.57
CA MET A 1 19.17 -38.80 -29.53
C MET A 1 19.25 -39.61 -28.24
N PHE A 2 18.68 -39.09 -27.16
CA PHE A 2 18.61 -39.77 -25.87
C PHE A 2 17.14 -40.08 -25.59
N HIS A 3 16.82 -41.37 -25.66
CA HIS A 3 15.51 -41.91 -25.36
C HIS A 3 15.40 -42.04 -23.84
N VAL A 4 14.75 -41.08 -23.17
CA VAL A 4 14.48 -41.15 -21.74
C VAL A 4 13.01 -41.51 -21.55
N SER A 5 12.72 -42.81 -21.54
CA SER A 5 11.43 -43.33 -21.09
C SER A 5 11.39 -43.27 -19.57
N PHE A 6 10.73 -42.25 -19.01
CA PHE A 6 10.27 -42.30 -17.63
C PHE A 6 9.09 -43.26 -17.53
N ARG A 7 9.36 -44.49 -17.08
CA ARG A 7 8.30 -45.41 -16.65
C ARG A 7 7.78 -44.97 -15.28
N TYR A 8 6.51 -44.62 -15.29
CA TYR A 8 5.62 -44.25 -14.20
C TYR A 8 5.49 -45.40 -13.19
N ILE A 9 6.02 -45.25 -11.96
CA ILE A 9 6.03 -46.31 -10.91
C ILE A 9 5.09 -46.02 -9.73
N PHE A 10 4.40 -44.89 -9.66
CA PHE A 10 3.42 -44.66 -8.59
C PHE A 10 2.08 -44.19 -9.14
N GLY A 11 1.11 -45.09 -9.08
CA GLY A 11 -0.30 -44.88 -9.40
C GLY A 11 -0.96 -43.94 -8.39
N ILE A 12 -0.77 -42.63 -8.61
CA ILE A 12 -1.52 -41.58 -7.94
C ILE A 12 -2.45 -40.98 -9.00
N PRO A 13 -3.79 -41.00 -8.82
CA PRO A 13 -4.70 -40.37 -9.76
C PRO A 13 -4.27 -38.90 -9.97
N PRO A 14 -3.99 -38.47 -11.20
CA PRO A 14 -3.93 -37.04 -11.47
C PRO A 14 -5.38 -36.55 -11.35
N LEU A 15 -5.59 -35.40 -10.71
CA LEU A 15 -6.84 -34.61 -10.62
C LEU A 15 -7.24 -34.26 -9.19
N ILE A 16 -6.31 -33.65 -8.45
CA ILE A 16 -6.68 -32.51 -7.63
C ILE A 16 -5.63 -31.43 -7.92
N LEU A 17 -5.81 -30.73 -9.05
CA LEU A 17 -5.42 -29.33 -9.10
C LEU A 17 -6.29 -28.63 -8.07
N VAL A 18 -5.88 -28.70 -6.79
CA VAL A 18 -6.38 -27.78 -5.78
C VAL A 18 -6.04 -26.43 -6.38
N LEU A 19 -7.05 -25.73 -6.86
CA LEU A 19 -6.98 -24.29 -7.03
C LEU A 19 -6.76 -23.76 -5.61
N LEU A 20 -5.51 -23.84 -5.14
CA LEU A 20 -5.06 -23.03 -4.04
C LEU A 20 -5.46 -21.63 -4.49
N PRO A 21 -6.31 -20.92 -3.74
CA PRO A 21 -6.72 -19.58 -4.12
C PRO A 21 -5.43 -18.85 -4.48
N VAL A 22 -5.33 -18.41 -5.74
CA VAL A 22 -4.19 -17.66 -6.24
C VAL A 22 -3.97 -16.59 -5.20
N ALA A 23 -2.87 -16.74 -4.46
CA ALA A 23 -2.77 -16.25 -3.09
C ALA A 23 -2.56 -14.73 -3.10
N SER A 24 -3.58 -13.98 -3.51
CA SER A 24 -3.72 -12.57 -3.23
C SER A 24 -3.64 -12.41 -1.70
N SER A 25 -3.00 -11.34 -1.24
CA SER A 25 -3.17 -10.93 0.15
C SER A 25 -4.63 -10.52 0.29
N ASP A 26 -5.41 -11.24 1.08
CA ASP A 26 -6.78 -10.86 1.43
C ASP A 26 -6.66 -9.65 2.36
N CYS A 27 -6.82 -8.48 1.76
CA CYS A 27 -6.87 -7.18 2.41
C CYS A 27 -8.22 -6.59 2.08
N ASP A 28 -9.02 -6.36 3.11
CA ASP A 28 -10.33 -5.77 3.00
C ASP A 28 -10.35 -4.40 3.69
N ILE A 29 -11.21 -3.51 3.21
CA ILE A 29 -11.44 -2.20 3.83
C ILE A 29 -12.64 -2.35 4.76
N GLU A 30 -12.39 -2.28 6.07
CA GLU A 30 -13.44 -2.25 7.07
C GLU A 30 -13.98 -0.82 7.20
N GLY A 31 -15.30 -0.68 7.37
CA GLY A 31 -15.95 0.64 7.47
C GLY A 31 -16.18 1.31 6.11
N LYS A 32 -17.11 0.76 5.30
CA LYS A 32 -17.50 1.31 3.99
C LYS A 32 -18.10 2.72 4.01
N ASP A 33 -18.36 3.32 5.18
CA ASP A 33 -18.94 4.67 5.25
C ASP A 33 -17.94 5.78 4.89
N GLY A 34 -16.63 5.49 4.93
CA GLY A 34 -15.58 6.44 4.57
C GLY A 34 -15.45 7.69 5.44
N ARG A 35 -16.25 7.81 6.52
CA ARG A 35 -16.34 9.01 7.36
C ARG A 35 -15.06 9.22 8.14
N GLU A 36 -14.47 8.16 8.67
CA GLU A 36 -13.22 8.25 9.43
C GLU A 36 -12.06 8.73 8.54
N TYR A 37 -12.00 8.25 7.29
CA TYR A 37 -11.04 8.78 6.32
C TYR A 37 -11.30 10.26 6.00
N GLN A 38 -12.55 10.64 5.68
CA GLN A 38 -12.90 12.01 5.29
C GLN A 38 -12.67 13.02 6.42
N HIS A 39 -13.07 12.69 7.64
CA HIS A 39 -13.05 13.63 8.77
C HIS A 39 -11.72 13.65 9.52
N ILE A 40 -10.94 12.55 9.52
CA ILE A 40 -9.74 12.46 10.36
C ILE A 40 -8.46 12.37 9.52
N LEU A 41 -8.41 11.42 8.58
CA LEU A 41 -7.19 11.14 7.82
C LEU A 41 -6.95 12.21 6.75
N MET A 42 -7.99 12.65 6.04
CA MET A 42 -7.86 13.66 4.98
C MET A 42 -7.31 15.00 5.51
N ILE A 43 -7.76 15.45 6.69
CA ILE A 43 -7.26 16.70 7.30
C ILE A 43 -5.75 16.59 7.56
N SER A 44 -5.31 15.47 8.14
CA SER A 44 -3.89 15.23 8.44
C SER A 44 -3.06 15.10 7.16
N ILE A 45 -3.59 14.47 6.11
CA ILE A 45 -2.92 14.35 4.80
C ILE A 45 -2.75 15.73 4.15
N ASN A 46 -3.79 16.57 4.16
CA ASN A 46 -3.70 17.92 3.58
C ASN A 46 -2.70 18.80 4.34
N TYR A 47 -2.65 18.68 5.67
CA TYR A 47 -1.67 19.41 6.47
C TYR A 47 -0.22 18.98 6.14
N LEU A 48 0.02 17.67 6.04
CA LEU A 48 1.32 17.12 5.61
C LEU A 48 1.72 17.59 4.22
N ASP A 49 0.79 17.62 3.26
CA ASP A 49 1.04 18.07 1.89
C ASP A 49 1.49 19.54 1.85
N THR A 50 0.83 20.42 2.60
CA THR A 50 1.21 21.83 2.75
C THR A 50 2.60 21.97 3.37
N MET A 51 2.89 21.24 4.44
CA MET A 51 4.23 21.26 5.06
C MET A 51 5.33 20.79 4.11
N ILE A 52 5.08 19.77 3.29
CA ILE A 52 6.05 19.25 2.32
C ILE A 52 6.27 20.27 1.19
N LYS A 53 5.20 20.84 0.63
CA LYS A 53 5.27 21.87 -0.42
C LYS A 53 6.06 23.09 0.03
N ASN A 54 5.86 23.54 1.27
CA ASN A 54 6.60 24.68 1.82
C ASN A 54 8.10 24.38 2.02
N ARG A 55 8.47 23.11 2.20
CA ARG A 55 9.86 22.68 2.45
C ARG A 55 10.60 22.20 1.20
N THR A 56 9.90 21.95 0.09
CA THR A 56 10.50 21.27 -1.08
C THR A 56 9.92 21.72 -2.42
N ASN A 57 10.81 21.87 -3.41
CA ASN A 57 10.46 22.04 -4.82
C ASN A 57 10.61 20.69 -5.53
N CYS A 58 9.61 19.83 -5.39
CA CYS A 58 9.66 18.49 -5.97
C CYS A 58 9.32 18.51 -7.47
N PRO A 59 10.04 17.75 -8.31
CA PRO A 59 9.66 17.60 -9.71
C PRO A 59 8.34 16.84 -9.82
N ASN A 60 7.51 17.23 -10.79
CA ASN A 60 6.20 16.60 -11.04
C ASN A 60 6.30 15.16 -11.60
N ASN A 61 7.51 14.66 -11.84
CA ASN A 61 7.73 13.36 -12.47
C ASN A 61 7.46 12.23 -11.48
N GLU A 62 6.62 11.29 -11.88
CA GLU A 62 6.25 10.15 -11.06
C GLU A 62 7.41 9.14 -10.93
N PRO A 63 7.87 8.82 -9.71
CA PRO A 63 8.90 7.81 -9.51
C PRO A 63 8.42 6.44 -10.02
N ASN A 64 9.27 5.74 -10.77
CA ASN A 64 8.97 4.41 -11.33
C ASN A 64 8.48 3.39 -10.27
N VAL A 65 8.87 3.58 -9.01
CA VAL A 65 8.47 2.75 -7.86
C VAL A 65 6.96 2.73 -7.70
N PHE A 66 6.29 3.85 -7.93
CA PHE A 66 4.85 3.94 -7.78
C PHE A 66 4.06 3.41 -8.99
N LYS A 67 4.73 3.08 -10.09
CA LYS A 67 4.11 2.36 -11.22
C LYS A 67 3.99 0.87 -10.91
N LYS A 68 4.91 0.31 -10.12
CA LYS A 68 4.89 -1.11 -9.71
C LYS A 68 3.88 -1.40 -8.59
N HIS A 69 3.51 -0.39 -7.82
CA HIS A 69 2.58 -0.49 -6.68
C HIS A 69 1.50 0.59 -6.83
N ALA A 70 0.71 0.50 -7.90
CA ALA A 70 -0.37 1.43 -8.17
C ALA A 70 -1.66 1.04 -7.40
N CYS A 71 -2.56 2.02 -7.26
CA CYS A 71 -3.91 1.81 -6.74
C CYS A 71 -4.81 1.30 -7.89
N ASP A 72 -4.59 0.05 -8.28
CA ASP A 72 -5.36 -0.64 -9.33
C ASP A 72 -6.70 -1.14 -8.79
N ASP A 73 -7.66 -1.39 -9.69
CA ASP A 73 -8.95 -2.02 -9.35
C ASP A 73 -8.73 -3.36 -8.64
N ASN A 74 -9.43 -3.59 -7.53
CA ASN A 74 -9.32 -4.77 -6.64
C ASN A 74 -7.99 -4.89 -5.87
N LYS A 75 -7.13 -3.87 -5.91
CA LYS A 75 -5.85 -3.83 -5.17
C LYS A 75 -5.70 -2.58 -4.32
N GLU A 76 -6.77 -1.80 -4.15
CA GLU A 76 -6.76 -0.56 -3.38
C GLU A 76 -6.38 -0.81 -1.92
N ALA A 77 -6.99 -1.81 -1.28
CA ALA A 77 -6.72 -2.16 0.12
C ALA A 77 -5.25 -2.55 0.34
N VAL A 78 -4.71 -3.41 -0.54
CA VAL A 78 -3.30 -3.84 -0.51
C VAL A 78 -2.34 -2.67 -0.73
N PHE A 79 -2.66 -1.77 -1.67
CA PHE A 79 -1.90 -0.56 -1.90
C PHE A 79 -1.87 0.33 -0.65
N LEU A 80 -3.02 0.63 -0.07
CA LEU A 80 -3.15 1.47 1.12
C LEU A 80 -2.43 0.85 2.32
N TYR A 81 -2.50 -0.47 2.48
CA TYR A 81 -1.80 -1.19 3.56
C TYR A 81 -0.27 -1.04 3.44
N ARG A 82 0.28 -1.26 2.25
CA ARG A 82 1.72 -1.06 1.97
C ARG A 82 2.14 0.39 2.17
N ALA A 83 1.29 1.33 1.74
CA ALA A 83 1.51 2.76 1.92
C ALA A 83 1.55 3.15 3.40
N ALA A 84 0.63 2.64 4.22
CA ALA A 84 0.58 2.91 5.66
C ALA A 84 1.86 2.44 6.38
N HIS A 85 2.35 1.24 6.07
CA HIS A 85 3.63 0.74 6.60
C HIS A 85 4.82 1.59 6.14
N LYS A 86 4.80 2.08 4.89
CA LYS A 86 5.82 3.00 4.38
C LYS A 86 5.81 4.33 5.15
N LEU A 87 4.64 4.91 5.43
CA LEU A 87 4.49 6.12 6.24
C LEU A 87 5.04 5.92 7.66
N LYS A 88 4.76 4.77 8.29
CA LYS A 88 5.31 4.41 9.61
C LYS A 88 6.84 4.37 9.62
N HIS A 89 7.47 3.97 8.51
CA HIS A 89 8.92 4.02 8.37
C HIS A 89 9.46 5.46 8.23
N PHE A 90 8.71 6.38 7.62
CA PHE A 90 9.10 7.80 7.53
C PHE A 90 9.12 8.50 8.89
N VAL A 91 8.19 8.17 9.78
CA VAL A 91 8.16 8.68 11.18
C VAL A 91 9.48 8.41 11.90
N LYS A 92 10.06 7.22 11.72
CA LYS A 92 11.31 6.82 12.37
C LYS A 92 12.55 7.58 11.89
N VAL A 93 12.44 8.32 10.78
CA VAL A 93 13.60 8.91 10.09
C VAL A 93 13.58 10.45 10.17
N ASN A 94 12.46 11.08 10.52
CA ASN A 94 12.33 12.53 10.54
C ASN A 94 12.42 13.08 11.98
N ASN A 95 12.98 14.29 12.14
CA ASN A 95 13.22 14.94 13.43
C ASN A 95 12.11 15.93 13.84
N SER A 96 11.15 16.21 12.95
CA SER A 96 10.07 17.16 13.24
C SER A 96 8.92 16.45 13.98
N GLU A 97 8.73 16.79 15.26
CA GLU A 97 7.74 16.19 16.15
C GLU A 97 6.31 16.33 15.62
N GLU A 98 5.91 17.54 15.24
CA GLU A 98 4.58 17.82 14.66
C GLU A 98 4.34 17.05 13.36
N PHE A 99 5.35 16.98 12.48
CA PHE A 99 5.27 16.23 11.23
C PHE A 99 5.09 14.72 11.50
N ASN A 100 5.81 14.20 12.48
CA ASN A 100 5.75 12.81 12.90
C ASN A 100 4.40 12.45 13.54
N LEU A 101 3.80 13.37 14.29
CA LEU A 101 2.48 13.20 14.89
C LEU A 101 1.42 12.97 13.79
N HIS A 102 1.37 13.84 12.77
CA HIS A 102 0.42 13.70 11.68
C HIS A 102 0.68 12.44 10.83
N LEU A 103 1.95 12.11 10.55
CA LEU A 103 2.27 10.87 9.84
C LEU A 103 1.85 9.62 10.63
N SER A 104 2.08 9.61 11.94
CA SER A 104 1.66 8.52 12.81
C SER A 104 0.15 8.36 12.77
N ARG A 105 -0.60 9.46 12.96
CA ARG A 105 -2.07 9.48 12.89
C ARG A 105 -2.60 8.94 11.57
N VAL A 106 -2.03 9.36 10.44
CA VAL A 106 -2.42 8.87 9.11
C VAL A 106 -2.12 7.38 8.97
N SER A 107 -0.89 6.95 9.31
CA SER A 107 -0.49 5.56 9.14
C SER A 107 -1.29 4.59 10.03
N GLN A 108 -1.54 4.96 11.29
CA GLN A 108 -2.29 4.15 12.24
C GLN A 108 -3.77 4.11 11.88
N GLY A 109 -4.38 5.25 11.57
CA GLY A 109 -5.78 5.28 11.16
C GLY A 109 -6.02 4.51 9.86
N MET A 110 -5.10 4.56 8.91
CA MET A 110 -5.18 3.70 7.71
C MET A 110 -5.11 2.22 8.06
N LEU A 111 -4.20 1.81 8.95
CA LEU A 111 -4.09 0.40 9.37
C LEU A 111 -5.30 -0.09 10.17
N GLN A 112 -6.01 0.81 10.88
CA GLN A 112 -7.25 0.46 11.58
C GLN A 112 -8.42 0.25 10.62
N LEU A 113 -8.45 0.99 9.51
CA LEU A 113 -9.47 0.85 8.47
C LEU A 113 -9.20 -0.33 7.51
N LEU A 114 -8.05 -0.97 7.61
CA LEU A 114 -7.61 -2.04 6.71
C LEU A 114 -7.46 -3.34 7.49
N ASN A 115 -8.30 -4.32 7.20
CA ASN A 115 -8.14 -5.67 7.71
C ASN A 115 -7.34 -6.48 6.70
N CYS A 116 -6.04 -6.61 6.97
CA CYS A 116 -5.11 -7.34 6.12
C CYS A 116 -4.50 -8.50 6.87
N THR A 117 -4.48 -9.67 6.26
CA THR A 117 -3.66 -10.79 6.75
C THR A 117 -2.19 -10.54 6.40
N PRO A 118 -1.29 -10.38 7.38
CA PRO A 118 0.12 -10.17 7.10
C PRO A 118 0.71 -11.47 6.51
N LYS A 119 1.06 -11.46 5.23
CA LYS A 119 2.00 -12.45 4.67
C LYS A 119 3.42 -11.94 4.92
N GLU A 120 4.30 -12.81 5.39
CA GLU A 120 5.74 -12.54 5.57
C GLU A 120 6.43 -12.30 4.22
N ASP A 121 6.22 -11.14 3.61
CA ASP A 121 7.04 -10.68 2.51
C ASP A 121 8.34 -10.10 3.09
N SER A 122 9.26 -10.99 3.46
CA SER A 122 10.62 -10.71 3.96
C SER A 122 11.58 -10.12 2.90
N LYS A 123 11.05 -9.42 1.89
CA LYS A 123 11.84 -8.78 0.83
C LYS A 123 11.35 -7.36 0.56
N SER A 124 11.77 -6.39 1.37
CA SER A 124 11.87 -4.99 0.87
C SER A 124 12.88 -4.09 1.59
N LEU A 125 13.67 -4.58 2.55
CA LEU A 125 14.63 -3.75 3.30
C LEU A 125 15.74 -3.13 2.45
N LYS A 126 16.12 -3.74 1.32
CA LYS A 126 17.25 -3.26 0.50
C LYS A 126 16.91 -2.07 -0.42
N GLU A 127 15.63 -1.79 -0.68
CA GLU A 127 15.20 -0.70 -1.58
C GLU A 127 14.91 0.62 -0.83
N GLN A 128 15.05 0.62 0.50
CA GLN A 128 14.65 1.72 1.38
C GLN A 128 15.66 2.87 1.47
N ARG A 129 16.94 2.68 1.12
CA ARG A 129 17.96 3.75 1.24
C ARG A 129 17.81 4.86 0.19
N LYS A 130 17.23 4.59 -0.98
CA LYS A 130 17.01 5.59 -2.05
C LYS A 130 15.68 6.38 -1.94
N GLN A 131 14.86 6.07 -0.93
CA GLN A 131 13.43 6.43 -0.90
C GLN A 131 13.04 7.22 0.37
N LYS A 132 13.96 8.05 0.87
CA LYS A 132 13.78 8.85 2.09
C LYS A 132 13.52 10.34 1.83
N SER A 133 13.36 10.76 0.58
CA SER A 133 13.13 12.18 0.28
C SER A 133 11.71 12.60 0.69
N LEU A 134 11.58 13.83 1.20
CA LEU A 134 10.28 14.46 1.45
C LEU A 134 9.43 14.53 0.17
N CYS A 135 10.06 14.63 -1.00
CA CYS A 135 9.36 14.56 -2.29
C CYS A 135 8.69 13.20 -2.55
N PHE A 136 9.37 12.09 -2.24
CA PHE A 136 8.75 10.77 -2.36
C PHE A 136 7.53 10.67 -1.44
N LEU A 137 7.65 11.19 -0.21
CA LEU A 137 6.56 11.20 0.76
C LEU A 137 5.38 12.06 0.26
N GLY A 138 5.64 13.24 -0.29
CA GLY A 138 4.60 14.08 -0.89
C GLY A 138 3.83 13.35 -1.99
N ILE A 139 4.54 12.69 -2.91
CA ILE A 139 3.91 11.90 -3.98
C ILE A 139 3.13 10.70 -3.41
N LEU A 140 3.67 10.02 -2.40
CA LEU A 140 2.97 8.91 -1.73
C LEU A 140 1.65 9.39 -1.10
N LEU A 141 1.65 10.51 -0.39
CA LEU A 141 0.45 11.10 0.22
C LEU A 141 -0.60 11.46 -0.84
N GLN A 142 -0.18 12.03 -1.98
CA GLN A 142 -1.09 12.31 -3.10
C GLN A 142 -1.72 11.02 -3.65
N LYS A 143 -0.94 9.95 -3.82
CA LYS A 143 -1.48 8.66 -4.29
C LYS A 143 -2.45 8.04 -3.29
N ILE A 144 -2.15 8.11 -2.00
CA ILE A 144 -3.08 7.67 -0.94
C ILE A 144 -4.39 8.44 -1.06
N LYS A 145 -4.33 9.76 -1.20
CA LYS A 145 -5.52 10.61 -1.34
C LYS A 145 -6.38 10.23 -2.55
N THR A 146 -5.75 10.06 -3.70
CA THR A 146 -6.45 9.65 -4.94
C THR A 146 -7.07 8.27 -4.80
N CYS A 147 -6.37 7.32 -4.16
CA CYS A 147 -6.86 5.96 -3.98
C CYS A 147 -8.10 5.91 -3.08
N TRP A 148 -8.09 6.63 -1.96
CA TRP A 148 -9.26 6.75 -1.11
C TRP A 148 -10.43 7.44 -1.79
N ASN A 149 -10.18 8.51 -2.58
CA ASN A 149 -11.24 9.16 -3.34
C ASN A 149 -11.91 8.21 -4.35
N LYS A 150 -11.13 7.30 -4.95
CA LYS A 150 -11.65 6.25 -5.83
C LYS A 150 -12.58 5.29 -5.08
N ILE A 151 -12.14 4.78 -3.91
CA ILE A 151 -12.94 3.90 -3.04
C ILE A 151 -14.26 4.59 -2.62
N LEU A 152 -14.16 5.84 -2.15
CA LEU A 152 -15.32 6.62 -1.70
C LEU A 152 -16.33 6.89 -2.81
N ARG A 153 -15.87 7.08 -4.05
CA ARG A 153 -16.76 7.25 -5.20
C ARG A 153 -17.50 5.95 -5.52
N GLY A 154 -16.79 4.82 -5.54
CA GLY A 154 -17.40 3.50 -5.79
C GLY A 154 -18.42 3.10 -4.72
N SER A 155 -18.26 3.55 -3.47
CA SER A 155 -19.21 3.26 -2.39
C SER A 155 -20.52 4.07 -2.46
N LYS A 156 -20.62 5.12 -3.28
CA LYS A 156 -21.85 5.93 -3.43
C LYS A 156 -22.81 5.39 -4.49
N GLU A 157 -22.37 4.43 -5.30
CA GLU A 157 -23.12 3.88 -6.44
C GLU A 157 -23.89 2.59 -6.08
N HIS A 158 -23.87 2.18 -4.80
CA HIS A 158 -24.58 1.01 -4.26
C HIS A 158 -25.59 1.38 -3.18
#